data_AF-A0A6P6S824-F1
#
_entry.id   AF-A0A6P6S824-F1
#
_cell.length_a   1.000
_cell.length_b   1.000
_cell.length_c   1.000
_cell.angle_alpha   90.00
_cell.angle_beta   90.00
_cell.angle_gamma   90.00
#
_symmetry.space_group_name_H-M   'P 1'
#
loop_
_entity.id
_entity.type
_entity.pdbx_description
1 polymer ?
#
loop_
_entity_poly.entity_id
_entity_poly.type
_entity_poly.pdbx_seq_one_letter_code
_entity_poly.pdbx_strand_id
1 'polypeptide(L)'
;MSLGYVQKLSFKEDVGTLGMSEIFDPPNVLQQKIEELASLIEESKHLVVFTGAGISTSCGIPDFRGPKGVWTLQREGKGVPEASLPFHRAMPSLTHVALVELEKAGILKFVISQNVDSIHLRSGIPREKLAELHGNSFMEICPSCGAEYLRDFEVETIGMKETPRRCSDIKCGAKLRDTVLDWEDALPRKEMNAASKHCRMADVVLCLGTSLQITPACNLPLKSLRGGGKIVIVNLQPTPKDKKAWLVVHGMVDQVMAGVMERLNCQISPYVRIDLFHVIFNQTHCIGERKYTKWSLRVISVHGEKAPLSFIKSVEISFPDRRELKVAVLQKQPFVLKREMLLRPLDILLKINLSDGCGCQFVNIDFPVNFEESSGCVNLDKDKVIQKLKDVTVQDQCCGKFSVIERKNVPGQKKELSTYAVVTNIVKYGAIAPIAKLSVVNTVAKRSKEKVDIRSDDCLMASCEGEGTMKKLRVQ
;
A
#
# COMPACT_ATOMS: atom_id res chain seq x y z
N MET A 1 -12.84 2.91 -7.60
CA MET A 1 -13.09 1.49 -7.29
C MET A 1 -11.79 0.85 -6.87
N SER A 2 -11.79 0.07 -5.79
CA SER A 2 -10.61 -0.21 -4.98
C SER A 2 -10.04 -1.62 -5.09
N LEU A 3 -10.65 -2.51 -5.88
CA LEU A 3 -10.17 -3.86 -6.13
C LEU A 3 -10.48 -4.26 -7.58
N GLY A 4 -9.98 -3.48 -8.54
CA GLY A 4 -10.26 -3.70 -9.96
C GLY A 4 -9.93 -5.13 -10.41
N TYR A 5 -8.86 -5.71 -9.87
CA TYR A 5 -8.46 -7.09 -10.16
C TYR A 5 -9.53 -8.14 -9.85
N VAL A 6 -10.29 -7.99 -8.74
CA VAL A 6 -11.32 -8.96 -8.34
C VAL A 6 -12.42 -9.04 -9.39
N GLN A 7 -12.83 -7.89 -9.92
CA GLN A 7 -13.91 -7.79 -10.91
C GLN A 7 -13.50 -8.37 -12.28
N LYS A 8 -12.20 -8.59 -12.50
CA LYS A 8 -11.65 -9.09 -13.77
C LYS A 8 -11.43 -10.62 -13.76
N LEU A 9 -11.49 -11.27 -12.60
CA LEU A 9 -11.29 -12.72 -12.44
C LEU A 9 -12.39 -13.50 -13.13
N SER A 10 -12.02 -14.65 -13.72
CA SER A 10 -13.01 -15.59 -14.24
C SER A 10 -13.88 -16.11 -13.09
N PHE A 11 -15.13 -16.45 -13.39
CA PHE A 11 -16.02 -17.05 -12.39
C PHE A 11 -15.47 -18.41 -11.94
N LYS A 12 -15.50 -18.67 -10.63
CA LYS A 12 -15.13 -19.95 -10.04
C LYS A 12 -16.14 -20.32 -8.97
N GLU A 13 -16.74 -21.51 -9.11
CA GLU A 13 -17.73 -22.01 -8.16
C GLU A 13 -17.10 -22.39 -6.81
N ASP A 14 -16.08 -23.24 -6.87
CA ASP A 14 -15.30 -23.62 -5.68
C ASP A 14 -14.14 -22.64 -5.43
N VAL A 15 -14.34 -21.78 -4.44
CA VAL A 15 -13.38 -20.83 -3.88
C VAL A 15 -12.96 -21.21 -2.45
N GLY A 16 -13.31 -22.42 -2.00
CA GLY A 16 -13.07 -22.94 -0.66
C GLY A 16 -14.15 -22.60 0.37
N THR A 17 -13.81 -22.79 1.65
CA THR A 17 -14.67 -22.50 2.80
C THR A 17 -14.65 -21.01 3.11
N LEU A 18 -15.83 -20.41 3.19
CA LEU A 18 -16.05 -18.97 3.34
C LEU A 18 -16.72 -18.66 4.68
N GLY A 19 -16.50 -17.44 5.19
CA GLY A 19 -17.26 -16.88 6.31
C GLY A 19 -17.13 -17.66 7.62
N MET A 20 -16.03 -18.41 7.82
CA MET A 20 -15.78 -19.12 9.08
C MET A 20 -15.74 -18.12 10.24
N SER A 21 -16.25 -18.54 11.40
CA SER A 21 -16.21 -17.71 12.61
C SER A 21 -14.78 -17.36 13.00
N GLU A 22 -14.59 -16.10 13.42
CA GLU A 22 -13.33 -15.63 13.97
C GLU A 22 -13.19 -16.09 15.43
N ILE A 23 -11.97 -16.46 15.79
CA ILE A 23 -11.57 -16.86 17.14
C ILE A 23 -10.61 -15.79 17.66
N PHE A 24 -10.74 -15.48 18.94
CA PHE A 24 -9.87 -14.53 19.64
C PHE A 24 -9.35 -15.20 20.91
N ASP A 25 -8.03 -15.41 20.99
CA ASP A 25 -7.38 -15.87 22.21
C ASP A 25 -7.60 -14.83 23.33
N PRO A 26 -7.94 -15.25 24.56
CA PRO A 26 -8.05 -14.34 25.70
C PRO A 26 -6.75 -13.55 25.91
N PRO A 27 -6.80 -12.31 26.44
CA PRO A 27 -5.63 -11.43 26.58
C PRO A 27 -4.38 -12.10 27.17
N ASN A 28 -4.53 -12.83 28.29
CA ASN A 28 -3.43 -13.53 28.95
C ASN A 28 -2.83 -14.65 28.08
N VAL A 29 -3.68 -15.42 27.39
CA VAL A 29 -3.25 -16.48 26.48
C VAL A 29 -2.55 -15.89 25.27
N LEU A 30 -3.11 -14.83 24.69
CA LEU A 30 -2.52 -14.12 23.55
C LEU A 30 -1.12 -13.59 23.89
N GLN A 31 -0.95 -12.95 25.06
CA GLN A 31 0.35 -12.47 25.51
C GLN A 31 1.37 -13.60 25.69
N GLN A 32 0.96 -14.74 26.26
CA GLN A 32 1.84 -15.90 26.40
C GLN A 32 2.28 -16.43 25.03
N LYS A 33 1.35 -16.56 24.08
CA LYS A 33 1.67 -17.02 22.72
C LYS A 33 2.56 -16.04 21.96
N ILE A 34 2.41 -14.73 22.18
CA ILE A 34 3.32 -13.70 21.64
C ILE A 34 4.74 -13.88 22.17
N GLU A 35 4.90 -14.14 23.47
CA GLU A 35 6.20 -14.39 24.11
C GLU A 35 6.86 -15.65 23.55
N GLU A 36 6.09 -16.74 23.40
CA GLU A 36 6.56 -17.99 22.79
C GLU A 36 6.97 -17.79 21.32
N LEU A 37 6.19 -17.02 20.55
CA LEU A 37 6.51 -16.68 19.17
C LEU A 37 7.77 -15.81 19.08
N ALA A 38 7.91 -14.79 19.93
CA ALA A 38 9.08 -13.92 19.95
C ALA A 38 10.35 -14.71 20.27
N SER A 39 10.30 -15.58 21.28
CA SER A 39 11.43 -16.47 21.64
C SER A 39 11.80 -17.38 20.47
N LEU A 40 10.80 -17.95 19.79
CA LEU A 40 11.04 -18.80 18.63
C LEU A 40 11.65 -18.04 17.43
N ILE A 41 11.26 -16.79 17.22
CA ILE A 41 11.84 -15.92 16.19
C ILE A 41 13.28 -15.55 16.55
N GLU A 42 13.54 -15.23 17.81
CA GLU A 42 14.87 -14.89 18.34
C GLU A 42 15.87 -16.04 18.15
N GLU A 43 15.44 -17.28 18.36
CA GLU A 43 16.24 -18.50 18.19
C GLU A 43 16.39 -18.95 16.71
N SER A 44 15.55 -18.44 15.81
CA SER A 44 15.50 -18.86 14.41
C SER A 44 16.72 -18.38 13.63
N LYS A 45 17.39 -19.31 12.95
CA LYS A 45 18.49 -19.03 12.02
C LYS A 45 17.97 -18.73 10.62
N HIS A 46 16.81 -19.28 10.26
CA HIS A 46 16.24 -19.12 8.93
C HIS A 46 14.71 -18.92 8.97
N LEU A 47 14.29 -17.76 9.47
CA LEU A 47 12.89 -17.36 9.49
C LEU A 47 12.37 -17.12 8.06
N VAL A 48 11.26 -17.77 7.73
CA VAL A 48 10.47 -17.51 6.51
C VAL A 48 9.06 -17.09 6.91
N VAL A 49 8.54 -16.05 6.27
CA VAL A 49 7.17 -15.59 6.51
C VAL A 49 6.30 -15.90 5.30
N PHE A 50 5.11 -16.42 5.55
CA PHE A 50 4.11 -16.74 4.53
C PHE A 50 2.83 -15.91 4.76
N THR A 51 2.49 -15.00 3.86
CA THR A 51 1.42 -14.01 4.07
C THR A 51 0.22 -14.21 3.15
N GLY A 52 -0.97 -13.95 3.68
CA GLY A 52 -2.21 -13.83 2.91
C GLY A 52 -2.93 -12.51 3.15
N ALA A 53 -4.15 -12.38 2.62
CA ALA A 53 -4.87 -11.12 2.55
C ALA A 53 -5.19 -10.50 3.93
N GLY A 54 -5.20 -11.31 5.00
CA GLY A 54 -5.45 -10.87 6.36
C GLY A 54 -4.50 -9.77 6.84
N ILE A 55 -3.24 -9.74 6.37
CA ILE A 55 -2.27 -8.70 6.76
C ILE A 55 -2.55 -7.32 6.13
N SER A 56 -3.42 -7.27 5.12
CA SER A 56 -3.79 -6.06 4.37
C SER A 56 -5.18 -5.54 4.77
N THR A 57 -5.91 -6.23 5.64
CA THR A 57 -7.24 -5.81 6.12
C THR A 57 -7.21 -4.46 6.84
N SER A 58 -6.20 -4.23 7.68
CA SER A 58 -5.98 -2.93 8.35
C SER A 58 -5.52 -1.82 7.39
N CYS A 59 -5.10 -2.17 6.17
CA CYS A 59 -4.77 -1.21 5.10
C CYS A 59 -6.03 -0.71 4.34
N GLY A 60 -7.22 -1.21 4.70
CA GLY A 60 -8.47 -0.96 3.99
C GLY A 60 -8.71 -1.89 2.79
N ILE A 61 -7.89 -2.94 2.61
CA ILE A 61 -8.06 -3.95 1.57
C ILE A 61 -8.77 -5.16 2.18
N PRO A 62 -10.01 -5.48 1.78
CA PRO A 62 -10.72 -6.63 2.34
C PRO A 62 -10.00 -7.93 1.99
N ASP A 63 -10.15 -8.92 2.87
CA ASP A 63 -9.70 -10.27 2.57
C ASP A 63 -10.66 -10.97 1.58
N PHE A 64 -10.39 -12.26 1.33
CA PHE A 64 -11.19 -13.05 0.42
C PHE A 64 -12.27 -13.89 1.10
N ARG A 65 -12.02 -14.43 2.30
CA ARG A 65 -12.83 -15.52 2.91
C ARG A 65 -13.29 -15.22 4.33
N GLY A 66 -12.90 -14.07 4.88
CA GLY A 66 -13.36 -13.57 6.17
C GLY A 66 -14.87 -13.37 6.18
N PRO A 67 -15.46 -13.03 7.35
CA PRO A 67 -16.90 -12.73 7.45
C PRO A 67 -17.37 -11.63 6.48
N LYS A 68 -16.48 -10.70 6.14
CA LYS A 68 -16.71 -9.62 5.15
C LYS A 68 -15.80 -9.73 3.93
N GLY A 69 -15.27 -10.92 3.67
CA GLY A 69 -14.36 -11.18 2.56
C GLY A 69 -15.08 -11.10 1.21
N VAL A 70 -14.31 -10.80 0.17
CA VAL A 70 -14.80 -10.66 -1.21
C VAL A 70 -15.68 -11.84 -1.64
N TRP A 71 -15.19 -13.07 -1.49
CA TRP A 71 -15.93 -14.27 -1.91
C TRP A 71 -17.13 -14.55 -1.02
N THR A 72 -17.01 -14.27 0.28
CA THR A 72 -18.11 -14.43 1.25
C THR A 72 -19.28 -13.54 0.85
N LEU A 73 -19.04 -12.24 0.63
CA LEU A 73 -20.08 -11.30 0.23
C LEU A 73 -20.66 -11.62 -1.15
N GLN A 74 -19.84 -11.99 -2.13
CA GLN A 74 -20.34 -12.40 -3.44
C GLN A 74 -21.27 -13.63 -3.36
N ARG A 75 -20.93 -14.63 -2.53
CA ARG A 75 -21.79 -15.81 -2.32
C ARG A 75 -23.10 -15.47 -1.63
N GLU A 76 -23.11 -14.43 -0.79
CA GLU A 76 -24.32 -13.87 -0.17
C GLU A 76 -25.14 -12.98 -1.12
N GLY A 77 -24.75 -12.85 -2.39
CA GLY A 77 -25.41 -11.97 -3.36
C GLY A 77 -25.12 -10.47 -3.14
N LYS A 78 -24.13 -10.14 -2.31
CA LYS A 78 -23.65 -8.78 -2.10
C LYS A 78 -22.53 -8.47 -3.10
N GLY A 79 -22.40 -7.20 -3.47
CA GLY A 79 -21.32 -6.75 -4.35
C GLY A 79 -19.93 -6.87 -3.72
N VAL A 80 -18.89 -6.55 -4.50
CA VAL A 80 -17.52 -6.42 -3.97
C VAL A 80 -17.52 -5.36 -2.86
N PRO A 81 -16.95 -5.65 -1.68
CA PRO A 81 -16.90 -4.69 -0.59
C PRO A 81 -16.27 -3.36 -1.03
N GLU A 82 -16.89 -2.24 -0.68
CA GLU A 82 -16.31 -0.92 -0.91
C GLU A 82 -15.06 -0.77 -0.05
N ALA A 83 -13.93 -0.41 -0.65
CA ALA A 83 -12.79 -0.01 0.17
C ALA A 83 -12.87 1.48 0.50
N SER A 84 -12.33 1.82 1.66
CA SER A 84 -12.21 3.19 2.16
C SER A 84 -11.30 4.09 1.30
N LEU A 85 -10.36 3.49 0.55
CA LEU A 85 -9.39 4.21 -0.27
C LEU A 85 -9.16 3.48 -1.61
N PRO A 86 -8.74 4.21 -2.67
CA PRO A 86 -8.28 3.59 -3.90
C PRO A 86 -7.11 2.61 -3.64
N PHE A 87 -7.06 1.51 -4.39
CA PHE A 87 -6.07 0.44 -4.18
C PHE A 87 -4.62 0.93 -4.18
N HIS A 88 -4.29 1.78 -5.15
CA HIS A 88 -2.98 2.38 -5.29
C HIS A 88 -2.62 3.33 -4.15
N ARG A 89 -3.57 3.76 -3.31
CA ARG A 89 -3.37 4.60 -2.13
C ARG A 89 -3.22 3.82 -0.82
N ALA A 90 -3.53 2.51 -0.80
CA ALA A 90 -3.33 1.68 0.38
C ALA A 90 -1.89 1.79 0.90
N MET A 91 -1.72 1.90 2.21
CA MET A 91 -0.43 2.07 2.88
C MET A 91 -0.08 0.80 3.65
N PRO A 92 1.22 0.48 3.84
CA PRO A 92 1.62 -0.69 4.61
C PRO A 92 0.99 -0.74 6.01
N SER A 93 0.56 -1.91 6.44
CA SER A 93 0.16 -2.14 7.85
C SER A 93 1.38 -2.20 8.76
N LEU A 94 1.13 -2.22 10.07
CA LEU A 94 2.17 -2.44 11.08
C LEU A 94 2.93 -3.74 10.78
N THR A 95 2.21 -4.81 10.45
CA THR A 95 2.80 -6.10 10.07
C THR A 95 3.76 -5.97 8.89
N HIS A 96 3.38 -5.26 7.82
CA HIS A 96 4.27 -5.09 6.65
C HIS A 96 5.57 -4.38 7.01
N VAL A 97 5.51 -3.35 7.86
CA VAL A 97 6.70 -2.62 8.28
C VAL A 97 7.52 -3.40 9.29
N ALA A 98 6.88 -4.14 10.21
CA ALA A 98 7.58 -5.05 11.11
C ALA A 98 8.42 -6.08 10.33
N LEU A 99 7.87 -6.64 9.23
CA LEU A 99 8.63 -7.54 8.36
C LEU A 99 9.83 -6.87 7.70
N VAL A 100 9.72 -5.61 7.29
CA VAL A 100 10.86 -4.83 6.76
C VAL A 100 11.94 -4.65 7.82
N GLU A 101 11.56 -4.30 9.05
CA GLU A 101 12.53 -4.09 10.12
C GLU A 101 13.20 -5.40 10.57
N LEU A 102 12.47 -6.52 10.60
CA LEU A 102 13.06 -7.85 10.81
C LEU A 102 14.00 -8.28 9.68
N GLU A 103 13.71 -7.89 8.44
CA GLU A 103 14.57 -8.17 7.29
C GLU A 103 15.88 -7.37 7.38
N LYS A 104 15.80 -6.07 7.70
CA LYS A 104 16.96 -5.20 7.92
C LYS A 104 17.82 -5.67 9.09
N ALA A 105 17.19 -6.16 10.17
CA ALA A 105 17.88 -6.77 11.31
C ALA A 105 18.53 -8.12 10.96
N GLY A 106 18.29 -8.65 9.76
CA GLY A 106 18.81 -9.93 9.32
C GLY A 106 18.11 -11.13 9.93
N ILE A 107 17.00 -10.96 10.65
CA ILE A 107 16.21 -12.03 11.26
C ILE A 107 15.37 -12.73 10.18
N LEU A 108 14.58 -11.94 9.43
CA LEU A 108 13.75 -12.44 8.35
C LEU A 108 14.58 -12.74 7.09
N LYS A 109 14.56 -14.00 6.62
CA LYS A 109 15.34 -14.41 5.45
C LYS A 109 14.57 -14.34 4.14
N PHE A 110 13.26 -14.54 4.18
CA PHE A 110 12.43 -14.58 2.98
C PHE A 110 10.95 -14.41 3.27
N VAL A 111 10.24 -13.72 2.37
CA VAL A 111 8.79 -13.55 2.40
C VAL A 111 8.18 -14.29 1.21
N ILE A 112 7.11 -15.03 1.47
CA ILE A 112 6.28 -15.69 0.47
C ILE A 112 4.88 -15.10 0.60
N SER A 113 4.36 -14.48 -0.44
CA SER A 113 3.07 -13.81 -0.40
C SER A 113 2.09 -14.40 -1.40
N GLN A 114 0.85 -14.55 -0.95
CA GLN A 114 -0.31 -14.83 -1.79
C GLN A 114 -1.04 -13.56 -2.24
N ASN A 115 -0.61 -12.39 -1.76
CA ASN A 115 -1.27 -11.11 -2.01
C ASN A 115 -0.81 -10.52 -3.33
N VAL A 116 -1.74 -9.85 -4.02
CA VAL A 116 -1.49 -9.13 -5.29
C VAL A 116 -1.43 -7.61 -5.10
N ASP A 117 -1.42 -7.14 -3.84
CA ASP A 117 -1.55 -5.72 -3.47
C ASP A 117 -0.28 -4.89 -3.57
N SER A 118 0.87 -5.54 -3.83
CA SER A 118 2.19 -4.92 -3.93
C SER A 118 2.70 -4.26 -2.63
N ILE A 119 2.01 -4.44 -1.50
CA ILE A 119 2.36 -3.70 -0.29
C ILE A 119 3.72 -4.13 0.26
N HIS A 120 4.12 -5.40 0.11
CA HIS A 120 5.47 -5.85 0.49
C HIS A 120 6.59 -5.12 -0.28
N LEU A 121 6.49 -5.00 -1.61
CA LEU A 121 7.48 -4.26 -2.40
C LEU A 121 7.44 -2.77 -2.05
N ARG A 122 6.25 -2.21 -1.88
CA ARG A 122 6.06 -0.79 -1.56
C ARG A 122 6.50 -0.44 -0.14
N SER A 123 6.43 -1.37 0.81
CA SER A 123 6.92 -1.18 2.18
C SER A 123 8.44 -1.18 2.27
N GLY A 124 9.11 -1.83 1.30
CA GLY A 124 10.56 -1.87 1.19
C GLY A 124 11.17 -3.25 1.37
N ILE A 125 10.38 -4.34 1.32
CA ILE A 125 10.94 -5.70 1.25
C ILE A 125 11.75 -5.81 -0.06
N PRO A 126 13.03 -6.24 -0.02
CA PRO A 126 13.83 -6.41 -1.22
C PRO A 126 13.21 -7.44 -2.17
N ARG A 127 13.18 -7.14 -3.47
CA ARG A 127 12.51 -7.98 -4.48
C ARG A 127 13.09 -9.39 -4.53
N GLU A 128 14.39 -9.54 -4.30
CA GLU A 128 15.12 -10.81 -4.25
C GLU A 128 14.83 -11.65 -3.01
N LYS A 129 14.21 -11.06 -1.97
CA LYS A 129 13.76 -11.74 -0.75
C LYS A 129 12.24 -11.96 -0.69
N LEU A 130 11.54 -11.74 -1.80
CA LEU A 130 10.10 -11.88 -1.91
C LEU A 130 9.72 -12.85 -3.02
N ALA A 131 8.77 -13.75 -2.73
CA ALA A 131 8.06 -14.54 -3.74
C ALA A 131 6.57 -14.15 -3.80
N GLU A 132 6.14 -13.53 -4.90
CA GLU A 132 4.73 -13.15 -5.14
C GLU A 132 4.02 -14.26 -5.95
N LEU A 133 3.42 -15.21 -5.25
CA LEU A 133 2.93 -16.45 -5.86
C LEU A 133 1.75 -16.23 -6.81
N HIS A 134 0.89 -15.26 -6.53
CA HIS A 134 -0.32 -15.01 -7.33
C HIS A 134 -0.16 -13.78 -8.24
N GLY A 135 1.07 -13.28 -8.39
CA GLY A 135 1.36 -12.06 -9.11
C GLY A 135 1.18 -10.79 -8.27
N ASN A 136 1.19 -9.66 -8.97
CA ASN A 136 1.13 -8.34 -8.37
C ASN A 136 0.39 -7.38 -9.31
N SER A 137 -0.69 -6.79 -8.83
CA SER A 137 -1.57 -5.91 -9.61
C SER A 137 -0.91 -4.61 -10.08
N PHE A 138 0.31 -4.33 -9.64
CA PHE A 138 1.11 -3.17 -10.03
C PHE A 138 2.34 -3.57 -10.85
N MET A 139 2.51 -4.86 -11.16
CA MET A 139 3.67 -5.38 -11.85
C MET A 139 3.32 -5.84 -13.26
N GLU A 140 4.15 -5.42 -14.22
CA GLU A 140 4.19 -5.98 -15.56
C GLU A 140 5.51 -6.69 -15.80
N ILE A 141 5.51 -7.70 -16.66
CA ILE A 141 6.71 -8.43 -17.04
C ILE A 141 6.87 -8.49 -18.56
N CYS A 142 8.11 -8.36 -19.03
CA CYS A 142 8.42 -8.62 -20.43
C CYS A 142 8.55 -10.14 -20.64
N PRO A 143 7.70 -10.76 -21.48
CA PRO A 143 7.78 -12.20 -21.72
C PRO A 143 9.03 -12.63 -22.50
N SER A 144 9.71 -11.68 -23.16
CA SER A 144 10.90 -11.97 -23.98
C SER A 144 12.21 -11.90 -23.18
N CYS A 145 12.43 -10.84 -22.39
CA CYS A 145 13.67 -10.66 -21.64
C CYS A 145 13.53 -10.87 -20.11
N GLY A 146 12.31 -11.04 -19.61
CA GLY A 146 12.05 -11.23 -18.18
C GLY A 146 12.14 -9.96 -17.32
N ALA A 147 12.33 -8.78 -17.92
CA ALA A 147 12.36 -7.52 -17.19
C ALA A 147 11.02 -7.24 -16.49
N GLU A 148 11.08 -6.90 -15.21
CA GLU A 148 9.93 -6.58 -14.37
C GLU A 148 9.77 -5.05 -14.27
N TYR A 149 8.51 -4.58 -14.30
CA TYR A 149 8.15 -3.16 -14.29
C TYR A 149 7.10 -2.90 -13.22
N LEU A 150 7.54 -2.42 -12.06
CA LEU A 150 6.66 -1.96 -10.99
C LEU A 150 6.08 -0.57 -11.33
N ARG A 151 4.77 -0.42 -11.18
CA ARG A 151 4.00 0.79 -11.45
C ARG A 151 3.45 1.40 -10.16
N ASP A 152 3.16 2.70 -10.19
CA ASP A 152 2.42 3.42 -9.15
C ASP A 152 0.89 3.45 -9.39
N PHE A 153 0.43 2.66 -10.37
CA PHE A 153 -0.97 2.47 -10.74
C PHE A 153 -1.28 0.98 -10.96
N GLU A 154 -2.56 0.61 -10.83
CA GLU A 154 -3.03 -0.75 -11.09
C GLU A 154 -2.95 -1.07 -12.59
N VAL A 155 -2.38 -2.22 -12.94
CA VAL A 155 -2.32 -2.74 -14.31
C VAL A 155 -3.74 -3.13 -14.76
N GLU A 156 -4.08 -2.77 -15.99
CA GLU A 156 -5.46 -2.81 -16.47
C GLU A 156 -5.96 -4.25 -16.71
N THR A 157 -5.06 -5.19 -17.00
CA THR A 157 -5.36 -6.58 -17.32
C THR A 157 -5.02 -7.54 -16.16
N ILE A 158 -5.58 -8.75 -16.22
CA ILE A 158 -5.18 -9.91 -15.41
C ILE A 158 -5.17 -11.16 -16.29
N GLY A 159 -4.61 -12.26 -15.78
CA GLY A 159 -4.56 -13.55 -16.46
C GLY A 159 -3.43 -13.60 -17.47
N MET A 160 -2.29 -12.96 -17.14
CA MET A 160 -1.07 -12.95 -17.96
C MET A 160 -1.29 -12.39 -19.37
N LYS A 161 -2.19 -11.41 -19.51
CA LYS A 161 -2.59 -10.80 -20.79
C LYS A 161 -1.63 -9.67 -21.16
N GLU A 162 -1.56 -9.38 -22.46
CA GLU A 162 -0.78 -8.25 -22.96
C GLU A 162 -1.35 -6.92 -22.47
N THR A 163 -0.46 -6.04 -22.04
CA THR A 163 -0.79 -4.66 -21.67
C THR A 163 -0.50 -3.71 -22.85
N PRO A 164 -0.96 -2.45 -22.82
CA PRO A 164 -0.69 -1.50 -23.91
C PRO A 164 0.77 -1.01 -23.94
N ARG A 165 1.62 -1.44 -22.99
CA ARG A 165 2.99 -0.97 -22.81
C ARG A 165 4.00 -1.95 -23.40
N ARG A 166 5.19 -1.45 -23.68
CA ARG A 166 6.31 -2.21 -24.28
C ARG A 166 7.54 -2.16 -23.37
N CYS A 167 8.37 -3.18 -23.50
CA CYS A 167 9.68 -3.24 -22.86
C CYS A 167 10.50 -1.99 -23.23
N SER A 168 11.08 -1.36 -22.21
CA SER A 168 11.93 -0.18 -22.34
C SER A 168 13.32 -0.51 -22.92
N ASP A 169 13.73 -1.78 -22.93
CA ASP A 169 14.93 -2.20 -23.63
C ASP A 169 14.69 -2.07 -25.14
N ILE A 170 15.46 -1.16 -25.75
CA ILE A 170 15.39 -0.82 -27.17
C ILE A 170 15.66 -2.04 -28.05
N LYS A 171 16.48 -3.00 -27.58
CA LYS A 171 16.76 -4.25 -28.31
C LYS A 171 15.62 -5.26 -28.21
N CYS A 172 14.71 -5.10 -27.25
CA CYS A 172 13.60 -6.01 -27.00
C CYS A 172 12.28 -5.46 -27.57
N GLY A 173 11.80 -4.33 -27.05
CA GLY A 173 10.56 -3.68 -27.51
C GLY A 173 9.27 -4.53 -27.46
N ALA A 174 9.31 -5.74 -26.90
CA ALA A 174 8.17 -6.65 -26.81
C ALA A 174 7.04 -6.05 -25.96
N LYS A 175 5.80 -6.45 -26.23
CA LYS A 175 4.67 -6.06 -25.38
C LYS A 175 4.81 -6.68 -23.99
N LEU A 176 4.50 -5.90 -22.97
CA LEU A 176 4.49 -6.36 -21.59
C LEU A 176 3.22 -7.16 -21.31
N ARG A 177 3.27 -7.99 -20.27
CA ARG A 177 2.11 -8.71 -19.74
C ARG A 177 1.89 -8.37 -18.26
N ASP A 178 0.65 -8.43 -17.80
CA ASP A 178 0.39 -8.43 -16.36
C ASP A 178 0.93 -9.70 -15.70
N THR A 179 0.95 -9.71 -14.36
CA THR A 179 1.46 -10.86 -13.59
C THR A 179 0.40 -11.54 -12.74
N VAL A 180 -0.81 -10.97 -12.64
CA VAL A 180 -1.88 -11.49 -11.77
C VAL A 180 -2.47 -12.71 -12.43
N LEU A 181 -2.49 -13.82 -11.69
CA LEU A 181 -3.01 -15.09 -12.18
C LEU A 181 -4.54 -15.10 -12.21
N ASP A 182 -5.12 -15.69 -13.25
CA ASP A 182 -6.49 -16.20 -13.22
C ASP A 182 -6.50 -17.65 -12.66
N TRP A 183 -7.69 -18.22 -12.44
CA TRP A 183 -7.82 -19.50 -11.73
C TRP A 183 -7.09 -20.69 -12.35
N GLU A 184 -7.02 -20.75 -13.67
CA GLU A 184 -6.42 -21.86 -14.43
C GLU A 184 -4.93 -21.61 -14.77
N ASP A 185 -4.39 -20.45 -14.38
CA ASP A 185 -2.99 -20.13 -14.63
C ASP A 185 -2.07 -20.89 -13.67
N ALA A 186 -0.95 -21.37 -14.20
CA ALA A 186 0.08 -21.99 -13.38
C ALA A 186 0.82 -20.96 -12.53
N LEU A 187 1.10 -21.30 -11.27
CA LEU A 187 1.97 -20.48 -10.42
C LEU A 187 3.35 -20.26 -11.07
N PRO A 188 3.92 -19.05 -10.99
CA PRO A 188 5.18 -18.72 -11.63
C PRO A 188 6.32 -19.55 -11.05
N ARG A 189 7.00 -20.31 -11.93
CA ARG A 189 8.07 -21.26 -11.54
C ARG A 189 9.21 -20.58 -10.78
N LYS A 190 9.59 -19.35 -11.16
CA LYS A 190 10.66 -18.57 -10.49
C LYS A 190 10.31 -18.35 -9.01
N GLU A 191 9.11 -17.84 -8.74
CA GLU A 191 8.62 -17.58 -7.38
C GLU A 191 8.43 -18.89 -6.60
N MET A 192 7.83 -19.91 -7.22
CA MET A 192 7.60 -21.21 -6.59
C MET A 192 8.90 -21.95 -6.23
N ASN A 193 9.92 -21.87 -7.08
CA ASN A 193 11.22 -22.47 -6.81
C ASN A 193 11.92 -21.77 -5.64
N ALA A 194 11.92 -20.43 -5.62
CA ALA A 194 12.49 -19.65 -4.51
C ALA A 194 11.73 -19.93 -3.21
N ALA A 195 10.40 -19.83 -3.21
CA ALA A 195 9.56 -20.13 -2.07
C ALA A 195 9.79 -21.56 -1.53
N SER A 196 9.83 -22.55 -2.43
CA SER A 196 10.09 -23.93 -2.04
C SER A 196 11.50 -24.14 -1.50
N LYS A 197 12.51 -23.42 -2.00
CA LYS A 197 13.89 -23.50 -1.49
C LYS A 197 13.94 -22.96 -0.07
N HIS A 198 13.41 -21.76 0.16
CA HIS A 198 13.44 -21.12 1.47
C HIS A 198 12.60 -21.89 2.51
N CYS A 199 11.42 -22.42 2.17
CA CYS A 199 10.67 -23.26 3.10
C CYS A 199 11.39 -24.54 3.51
N ARG A 200 12.23 -25.15 2.65
CA ARG A 200 13.00 -26.35 3.03
C ARG A 200 14.18 -26.03 3.95
N MET A 201 14.73 -24.83 3.86
CA MET A 201 15.83 -24.35 4.70
C MET A 201 15.34 -23.81 6.05
N ALA A 202 14.06 -23.44 6.13
CA ALA A 202 13.49 -22.78 7.29
C ALA A 202 13.43 -23.68 8.51
N ASP A 203 13.95 -23.18 9.64
CA ASP A 203 13.69 -23.72 10.97
C ASP A 203 12.38 -23.17 11.56
N VAL A 204 11.90 -22.01 11.08
CA VAL A 204 10.59 -21.45 11.41
C VAL A 204 9.91 -20.90 10.15
N VAL A 205 8.68 -21.36 9.90
CA VAL A 205 7.78 -20.73 8.93
C VAL A 205 6.60 -20.09 9.67
N LEU A 206 6.50 -18.76 9.59
CA LEU A 206 5.44 -17.98 10.22
C LEU A 206 4.37 -17.60 9.18
N CYS A 207 3.18 -18.19 9.30
CA CYS A 207 2.03 -17.91 8.46
C CYS A 207 1.20 -16.77 9.06
N LEU A 208 0.99 -15.67 8.33
CA LEU A 208 0.26 -14.49 8.78
C LEU A 208 -0.95 -14.21 7.88
N GLY A 209 -2.14 -14.19 8.47
CA GLY A 209 -3.35 -13.70 7.79
C GLY A 209 -3.72 -14.49 6.51
N THR A 210 -3.50 -15.80 6.51
CA THR A 210 -3.90 -16.69 5.41
C THR A 210 -4.74 -17.84 5.93
N SER A 211 -5.79 -18.19 5.19
CA SER A 211 -6.62 -19.35 5.51
C SER A 211 -5.99 -20.69 5.09
N LEU A 212 -4.85 -20.67 4.37
CA LEU A 212 -4.12 -21.85 3.91
C LEU A 212 -4.99 -22.89 3.15
N GLN A 213 -5.93 -22.41 2.33
CA GLN A 213 -6.82 -23.28 1.54
C GLN A 213 -6.34 -23.50 0.09
N ILE A 214 -5.74 -22.49 -0.54
CA ILE A 214 -5.42 -22.54 -1.98
C ILE A 214 -4.17 -23.37 -2.27
N THR A 215 -4.37 -24.47 -2.97
CA THR A 215 -3.31 -25.37 -3.44
C THR A 215 -2.71 -24.84 -4.74
N PRO A 216 -1.40 -25.03 -5.00
CA PRO A 216 -0.41 -25.67 -4.12
C PRO A 216 0.28 -24.73 -3.12
N ALA A 217 0.00 -23.42 -3.15
CA ALA A 217 0.64 -22.42 -2.30
C ALA A 217 0.53 -22.75 -0.79
N CYS A 218 -0.65 -23.16 -0.33
CA CYS A 218 -0.91 -23.48 1.08
C CYS A 218 -0.09 -24.66 1.64
N ASN A 219 0.53 -25.46 0.78
CA ASN A 219 1.36 -26.59 1.18
C ASN A 219 2.85 -26.23 1.29
N LEU A 220 3.27 -25.01 0.89
CA LEU A 220 4.66 -24.56 0.99
C LEU A 220 5.17 -24.54 2.44
N PRO A 221 4.45 -23.99 3.43
CA PRO A 221 4.90 -24.01 4.83
C PRO A 221 5.23 -25.42 5.34
N LEU A 222 4.46 -26.43 4.90
CA LEU A 222 4.65 -27.84 5.30
C LEU A 222 6.01 -28.43 4.87
N LYS A 223 6.72 -27.78 3.96
CA LYS A 223 8.04 -28.25 3.50
C LYS A 223 9.13 -28.09 4.56
N SER A 224 8.97 -27.19 5.53
CA SER A 224 9.95 -27.00 6.62
C SER A 224 9.96 -28.19 7.60
N LEU A 225 8.81 -28.83 7.79
CA LEU A 225 8.66 -29.97 8.71
C LEU A 225 9.62 -31.13 8.37
N ARG A 226 9.94 -31.32 7.09
CA ARG A 226 10.88 -32.38 6.65
C ARG A 226 12.31 -32.14 7.15
N GLY A 227 12.69 -30.89 7.40
CA GLY A 227 13.98 -30.51 7.97
C GLY A 227 13.94 -30.31 9.49
N GLY A 228 12.84 -30.69 10.16
CA GLY A 228 12.64 -30.45 11.59
C GLY A 228 12.22 -29.01 11.94
N GLY A 229 11.92 -28.18 10.95
CA GLY A 229 11.42 -26.83 11.18
C GLY A 229 10.02 -26.81 11.79
N LYS A 230 9.67 -25.69 12.42
CA LYS A 230 8.37 -25.44 13.04
C LYS A 230 7.51 -24.56 12.13
N ILE A 231 6.19 -24.69 12.26
CA ILE A 231 5.21 -23.82 11.61
C ILE A 231 4.43 -23.11 12.69
N VAL A 232 4.33 -21.79 12.59
CA VAL A 232 3.44 -20.97 13.42
C VAL A 232 2.36 -20.37 12.54
N ILE A 233 1.12 -20.37 13.01
CA ILE A 233 -0.02 -19.79 12.28
C ILE A 233 -0.63 -18.69 13.12
N VAL A 234 -0.69 -17.48 12.58
CA VAL A 234 -1.41 -16.34 13.17
C VAL A 234 -2.58 -16.01 12.25
N ASN A 235 -3.79 -16.38 12.67
CA ASN A 235 -5.00 -16.16 11.90
C ASN A 235 -6.24 -16.15 12.82
N LEU A 236 -7.19 -15.27 12.53
CA LEU A 236 -8.47 -15.22 13.27
C LEU A 236 -9.33 -16.45 13.01
N GLN A 237 -9.37 -16.92 11.76
CA GLN A 237 -10.17 -18.08 11.39
C GLN A 237 -9.35 -19.37 11.49
N PRO A 238 -9.99 -20.54 11.71
CA PRO A 238 -9.33 -21.83 11.61
C PRO A 238 -8.68 -22.04 10.23
N THR A 239 -7.60 -22.82 10.18
CA THR A 239 -6.96 -23.22 8.92
C THR A 239 -6.89 -24.74 8.78
N PRO A 240 -6.86 -25.29 7.55
CA PRO A 240 -6.68 -26.73 7.33
C PRO A 240 -5.35 -27.28 7.87
N LYS A 241 -4.42 -26.41 8.29
CA LYS A 241 -3.06 -26.78 8.71
C LYS A 241 -2.82 -26.64 10.22
N ASP A 242 -3.83 -26.23 10.99
CA ASP A 242 -3.70 -25.98 12.44
C ASP A 242 -3.12 -27.19 13.20
N LYS A 243 -3.57 -28.41 12.88
CA LYS A 243 -3.07 -29.65 13.51
C LYS A 243 -1.58 -29.94 13.25
N LYS A 244 -0.96 -29.27 12.28
CA LYS A 244 0.47 -29.41 11.94
C LYS A 244 1.31 -28.26 12.47
N ALA A 245 0.69 -27.21 13.01
CA ALA A 245 1.39 -26.07 13.55
C ALA A 245 1.98 -26.41 14.93
N TRP A 246 3.17 -25.90 15.20
CA TRP A 246 3.77 -25.91 16.52
C TRP A 246 3.04 -24.94 17.45
N LEU A 247 2.58 -23.81 16.92
CA LEU A 247 1.78 -22.80 17.62
C LEU A 247 0.71 -22.22 16.69
N VAL A 248 -0.51 -22.06 17.21
CA VAL A 248 -1.61 -21.34 16.54
C VAL A 248 -2.02 -20.17 17.43
N VAL A 249 -1.99 -18.96 16.88
CA VAL A 249 -2.36 -17.71 17.56
C VAL A 249 -3.60 -17.14 16.89
N HIS A 250 -4.67 -17.01 17.67
CA HIS A 250 -5.93 -16.42 17.23
C HIS A 250 -5.98 -14.97 17.69
N GLY A 251 -5.39 -14.09 16.89
CA GLY A 251 -5.34 -12.66 17.19
C GLY A 251 -5.12 -11.82 15.93
N MET A 252 -5.36 -10.52 16.07
CA MET A 252 -5.07 -9.56 15.00
C MET A 252 -3.57 -9.57 14.70
N VAL A 253 -3.20 -9.78 13.43
CA VAL A 253 -1.78 -9.89 13.04
C VAL A 253 -0.96 -8.65 13.42
N ASP A 254 -1.53 -7.45 13.31
CA ASP A 254 -0.84 -6.21 13.74
C ASP A 254 -0.61 -6.18 15.26
N GLN A 255 -1.54 -6.70 16.07
CA GLN A 255 -1.37 -6.81 17.53
C GLN A 255 -0.29 -7.82 17.90
N VAL A 256 -0.32 -8.99 17.26
CA VAL A 256 0.68 -10.05 17.49
C VAL A 256 2.07 -9.57 17.10
N MET A 257 2.22 -8.98 15.91
CA MET A 257 3.51 -8.49 15.44
C MET A 257 4.01 -7.30 16.24
N ALA A 258 3.15 -6.41 16.73
CA ALA A 258 3.58 -5.34 17.64
C ALA A 258 4.20 -5.91 18.93
N GLY A 259 3.53 -6.88 19.56
CA GLY A 259 4.05 -7.52 20.77
C GLY A 259 5.34 -8.31 20.53
N VAL A 260 5.47 -8.98 19.39
CA VAL A 260 6.72 -9.64 18.98
C VAL A 260 7.85 -8.61 18.81
N MET A 261 7.60 -7.52 18.08
CA MET A 261 8.60 -6.48 17.85
C MET A 261 9.03 -5.81 19.17
N GLU A 262 8.10 -5.56 20.08
CA GLU A 262 8.39 -5.05 21.42
C GLU A 262 9.29 -6.01 22.21
N ARG A 263 8.97 -7.32 22.21
CA ARG A 263 9.75 -8.34 22.91
C ARG A 263 11.15 -8.57 22.31
N LEU A 264 11.31 -8.36 21.01
CA LEU A 264 12.59 -8.41 20.31
C LEU A 264 13.36 -7.08 20.38
N ASN A 265 12.82 -6.06 21.06
CA ASN A 265 13.36 -4.69 21.12
C ASN A 265 13.64 -4.10 19.71
N CYS A 266 12.79 -4.44 18.75
CA CYS A 266 12.88 -3.97 17.37
C CYS A 266 11.89 -2.83 17.14
N GLN A 267 12.38 -1.66 16.72
CA GLN A 267 11.50 -0.51 16.47
C GLN A 267 10.78 -0.62 15.13
N ILE A 268 9.51 -0.20 15.11
CA ILE A 268 8.72 -0.11 13.88
C ILE A 268 8.79 1.33 13.38
N SER A 269 9.56 1.53 12.31
CA SER A 269 9.75 2.86 11.70
C SER A 269 8.45 3.42 11.12
N PRO A 270 8.21 4.74 11.15
CA PRO A 270 7.15 5.35 10.37
C PRO A 270 7.35 5.08 8.87
N TYR A 271 6.26 4.87 8.15
CA TYR A 271 6.31 4.71 6.70
C TYR A 271 6.02 6.04 6.00
N VAL A 272 6.92 6.46 5.11
CA VAL A 272 6.80 7.69 4.32
C VAL A 272 6.60 7.32 2.85
N ARG A 273 5.46 7.72 2.29
CA ARG A 273 5.16 7.53 0.86
C ARG A 273 5.68 8.71 0.06
N ILE A 274 6.47 8.39 -0.96
CA ILE A 274 6.96 9.35 -1.94
C ILE A 274 6.44 8.92 -3.31
N ASP A 275 5.68 9.80 -3.97
CA ASP A 275 5.24 9.60 -5.35
C ASP A 275 6.08 10.50 -6.29
N LEU A 276 6.31 10.04 -7.52
CA LEU A 276 7.17 10.71 -8.50
C LEU A 276 6.38 11.19 -9.71
N PHE A 277 6.79 12.31 -10.30
CA PHE A 277 6.25 12.76 -11.58
C PHE A 277 7.27 13.57 -12.38
N HIS A 278 6.98 13.76 -13.66
CA HIS A 278 7.80 14.55 -14.57
C HIS A 278 7.11 15.88 -14.91
N VAL A 279 7.90 16.95 -14.95
CA VAL A 279 7.56 18.19 -15.64
C VAL A 279 8.43 18.29 -16.89
N ILE A 280 7.80 18.38 -18.05
CA ILE A 280 8.48 18.58 -19.32
C ILE A 280 8.20 20.00 -19.80
N PHE A 281 9.26 20.77 -19.99
CA PHE A 281 9.20 22.08 -20.62
C PHE A 281 9.83 22.00 -22.01
N ASN A 282 9.13 22.47 -23.03
CA ASN A 282 9.63 22.52 -24.40
C ASN A 282 9.39 23.92 -24.97
N GLN A 283 10.37 24.44 -25.71
CA GLN A 283 10.26 25.74 -26.37
C GLN A 283 10.74 25.69 -27.83
N THR A 284 10.14 26.51 -28.67
CA THR A 284 10.49 26.67 -30.07
C THR A 284 10.49 28.15 -30.40
N HIS A 285 11.60 28.64 -30.94
CA HIS A 285 11.77 30.04 -31.29
C HIS A 285 11.17 30.30 -32.67
N CYS A 286 10.40 31.37 -32.82
CA CYS A 286 9.93 31.83 -34.12
C CYS A 286 10.88 32.93 -34.62
N ILE A 287 11.46 32.74 -35.81
CA ILE A 287 12.38 33.70 -36.43
C ILE A 287 11.53 34.75 -37.18
N GLY A 288 11.53 35.99 -36.69
CA GLY A 288 10.84 37.15 -37.28
C GLY A 288 11.21 38.47 -36.59
N GLU A 289 10.76 39.62 -37.09
CA GLU A 289 11.10 40.97 -36.61
C GLU A 289 10.74 41.23 -35.14
N ARG A 290 9.75 40.51 -34.60
CA ARG A 290 9.42 40.46 -33.18
C ARG A 290 9.79 39.06 -32.65
N LYS A 291 10.73 38.99 -31.70
CA LYS A 291 11.16 37.72 -31.09
C LYS A 291 10.04 37.10 -30.24
N TYR A 292 9.26 36.20 -30.84
CA TYR A 292 8.26 35.39 -30.14
C TYR A 292 8.80 33.98 -29.87
N THR A 293 8.32 33.38 -28.77
CA THR A 293 8.59 32.00 -28.39
C THR A 293 7.30 31.25 -28.16
N LYS A 294 7.23 30.05 -28.73
CA LYS A 294 6.18 29.07 -28.46
C LYS A 294 6.70 28.09 -27.44
N TRP A 295 5.93 27.82 -26.39
CA TRP A 295 6.34 26.86 -25.38
C TRP A 295 5.20 25.97 -24.96
N SER A 296 5.55 24.80 -24.42
CA SER A 296 4.62 23.88 -23.80
C SER A 296 5.19 23.36 -22.48
N LEU A 297 4.36 23.33 -21.45
CA LEU A 297 4.63 22.69 -20.17
C LEU A 297 3.71 21.48 -20.03
N ARG A 298 4.27 20.32 -19.68
CA ARG A 298 3.52 19.08 -19.45
C ARG A 298 3.84 18.51 -18.09
N VAL A 299 2.83 18.04 -17.37
CA VAL A 299 2.99 17.25 -16.13
C VAL A 299 2.52 15.83 -16.43
N ILE A 300 3.42 14.85 -16.32
CA ILE A 300 3.19 13.46 -16.74
C ILE A 300 3.75 12.44 -15.73
N SER A 301 3.33 11.18 -15.87
CA SER A 301 3.87 10.06 -15.09
C SER A 301 5.33 9.73 -15.43
N VAL A 302 6.07 9.27 -14.42
CA VAL A 302 7.42 8.72 -14.60
C VAL A 302 7.42 7.42 -15.41
N HIS A 303 6.27 6.77 -15.53
CA HIS A 303 6.10 5.53 -16.28
C HIS A 303 5.78 5.73 -17.77
N GLY A 304 5.74 6.99 -18.24
CA GLY A 304 5.58 7.35 -19.66
C GLY A 304 4.39 8.28 -19.92
N GLU A 305 4.35 8.88 -21.11
CA GLU A 305 3.36 9.93 -21.45
C GLU A 305 1.90 9.45 -21.45
N LYS A 306 1.68 8.15 -21.69
CA LYS A 306 0.34 7.53 -21.70
C LYS A 306 -0.01 6.86 -20.37
N ALA A 307 0.92 6.78 -19.44
CA ALA A 307 0.68 6.18 -18.15
C ALA A 307 -0.13 7.13 -17.27
N PRO A 308 -1.08 6.62 -16.47
CA PRO A 308 -1.87 7.45 -15.58
C PRO A 308 -1.00 8.04 -14.47
N LEU A 309 -1.31 9.27 -14.06
CA LEU A 309 -0.69 9.95 -12.93
C LEU A 309 -1.68 10.00 -11.77
N SER A 310 -1.80 8.88 -11.06
CA SER A 310 -2.96 8.57 -10.21
C SER A 310 -3.11 9.47 -8.97
N PHE A 311 -2.00 10.04 -8.47
CA PHE A 311 -1.99 10.85 -7.24
C PHE A 311 -2.16 12.36 -7.48
N ILE A 312 -2.27 12.81 -8.74
CA ILE A 312 -2.50 14.21 -9.10
C ILE A 312 -3.90 14.37 -9.71
N LYS A 313 -4.72 15.20 -9.05
CA LYS A 313 -6.10 15.50 -9.45
C LYS A 313 -6.14 16.59 -10.52
N SER A 314 -5.40 17.67 -10.33
CA SER A 314 -5.32 18.78 -11.28
C SER A 314 -4.04 19.59 -11.12
N VAL A 315 -3.69 20.35 -12.14
CA VAL A 315 -2.53 21.25 -12.13
C VAL A 315 -3.01 22.66 -12.43
N GLU A 316 -2.78 23.57 -11.49
CA GLU A 316 -3.00 24.99 -11.69
C GLU A 316 -1.66 25.67 -12.00
N ILE A 317 -1.65 26.50 -13.04
CA ILE A 317 -0.46 27.18 -13.56
C ILE A 317 -0.74 28.68 -13.56
N SER A 318 0.00 29.40 -12.73
CA SER A 318 -0.09 30.86 -12.59
C SER A 318 1.24 31.54 -12.89
N PHE A 319 1.20 32.86 -13.11
CA PHE A 319 2.32 33.66 -13.55
C PHE A 319 2.42 34.92 -12.67
N PRO A 320 3.10 34.83 -11.51
CA PRO A 320 3.12 35.90 -10.51
C PRO A 320 3.53 37.26 -11.09
N ASP A 321 4.51 37.27 -11.99
CA ASP A 321 5.10 38.50 -12.55
C ASP A 321 4.48 38.95 -13.87
N ARG A 322 3.43 38.26 -14.36
CA ARG A 322 2.81 38.52 -15.66
C ARG A 322 1.29 38.53 -15.57
N ARG A 323 0.75 39.67 -15.11
CA ARG A 323 -0.69 39.87 -14.90
C ARG A 323 -1.53 39.72 -16.18
N GLU A 324 -0.91 39.93 -17.34
CA GLU A 324 -1.54 39.73 -18.64
C GLU A 324 -1.80 38.25 -18.97
N LEU A 325 -1.10 37.33 -18.31
CA LEU A 325 -1.22 35.90 -18.53
C LEU A 325 -2.30 35.31 -17.61
N LYS A 326 -3.41 34.86 -18.21
CA LYS A 326 -4.48 34.17 -17.47
C LYS A 326 -3.95 32.92 -16.75
N VAL A 327 -4.45 32.62 -15.56
CA VAL A 327 -4.21 31.34 -14.87
C VAL A 327 -4.82 30.20 -15.70
N ALA A 328 -4.14 29.06 -15.76
CA ALA A 328 -4.65 27.85 -16.40
C ALA A 328 -4.89 26.76 -15.36
N VAL A 329 -6.09 26.16 -15.36
CA VAL A 329 -6.44 25.03 -14.48
C VAL A 329 -6.66 23.79 -15.34
N LEU A 330 -5.75 22.82 -15.22
CA LEU A 330 -5.73 21.61 -16.01
C LEU A 330 -6.36 20.46 -15.19
N GLN A 331 -7.58 20.05 -15.55
CA GLN A 331 -8.34 19.01 -14.85
C GLN A 331 -8.28 17.62 -15.53
N LYS A 332 -7.75 17.54 -16.75
CA LYS A 332 -7.69 16.30 -17.54
C LYS A 332 -6.26 15.97 -17.90
N GLN A 333 -5.90 14.70 -17.75
CA GLN A 333 -4.62 14.17 -18.19
C GLN A 333 -4.63 13.89 -19.71
N PRO A 334 -3.50 14.08 -20.42
CA PRO A 334 -2.25 14.64 -19.91
C PRO A 334 -2.38 16.14 -19.60
N PHE A 335 -1.79 16.59 -18.49
CA PHE A 335 -1.83 18.01 -18.10
C PHE A 335 -0.86 18.79 -18.98
N VAL A 336 -1.38 19.50 -19.99
CA VAL A 336 -0.58 20.26 -20.94
C VAL A 336 -1.06 21.69 -21.07
N LEU A 337 -0.14 22.65 -20.94
CA LEU A 337 -0.36 24.04 -21.31
C LEU A 337 0.56 24.41 -22.46
N LYS A 338 0.02 25.11 -23.47
CA LYS A 338 0.79 25.69 -24.58
C LYS A 338 0.52 27.17 -24.64
N ARG A 339 1.56 27.99 -24.83
CA ARG A 339 1.43 29.43 -25.05
C ARG A 339 2.42 29.93 -26.08
N GLU A 340 2.11 31.10 -26.61
CA GLU A 340 2.98 31.89 -27.47
C GLU A 340 3.07 33.29 -26.88
N MET A 341 4.29 33.79 -26.72
CA MET A 341 4.53 35.09 -26.10
C MET A 341 5.87 35.69 -26.54
N LEU A 342 6.09 36.96 -26.22
CA LEU A 342 7.38 37.61 -26.46
C LEU A 342 8.47 36.91 -25.65
N LEU A 343 9.66 36.78 -26.25
CA LEU A 343 10.84 36.15 -25.67
C LEU A 343 11.36 36.99 -24.47
N ARG A 344 10.83 36.71 -23.28
CA ARG A 344 11.24 37.32 -22.00
C ARG A 344 11.14 36.28 -20.89
N PRO A 345 12.00 36.33 -19.85
CA PRO A 345 11.92 35.43 -18.71
C PRO A 345 10.51 35.36 -18.10
N LEU A 346 10.19 34.21 -17.54
CA LEU A 346 8.86 33.90 -17.03
C LEU A 346 8.96 33.06 -15.77
N ASP A 347 8.44 33.58 -14.67
CA ASP A 347 8.23 32.81 -13.45
C ASP A 347 6.88 32.11 -13.50
N ILE A 348 6.91 30.79 -13.38
CA ILE A 348 5.73 29.94 -13.38
C ILE A 348 5.59 29.34 -11.99
N LEU A 349 4.40 29.48 -11.40
CA LEU A 349 4.03 28.76 -10.19
C LEU A 349 3.12 27.58 -10.57
N LEU A 350 3.59 26.37 -10.28
CA LEU A 350 2.83 25.14 -10.47
C LEU A 350 2.21 24.72 -9.15
N LYS A 351 0.89 24.85 -9.03
CA LYS A 351 0.13 24.29 -7.92
C LYS A 351 -0.40 22.92 -8.32
N ILE A 352 0.23 21.88 -7.79
CA ILE A 352 -0.12 20.48 -8.01
C ILE A 352 -1.18 20.08 -6.99
N ASN A 353 -2.44 19.97 -7.40
CA ASN A 353 -3.52 19.52 -6.53
C ASN A 353 -3.53 17.98 -6.48
N LEU A 354 -3.39 17.43 -5.28
CA LEU A 354 -3.26 15.99 -5.06
C LEU A 354 -4.64 15.30 -4.99
N SER A 355 -4.65 14.01 -5.32
CA SER A 355 -5.85 13.17 -5.27
C SER A 355 -6.25 12.80 -3.84
N ASP A 356 -7.51 12.38 -3.67
CA ASP A 356 -8.03 11.91 -2.39
C ASP A 356 -7.17 10.75 -1.84
N GLY A 357 -7.00 10.72 -0.52
CA GLY A 357 -6.10 9.79 0.18
C GLY A 357 -4.65 10.27 0.31
N CYS A 358 -4.27 11.40 -0.28
CA CYS A 358 -3.02 12.09 0.06
C CYS A 358 -3.16 12.84 1.39
N GLY A 359 -2.08 12.90 2.17
CA GLY A 359 -2.00 13.60 3.45
C GLY A 359 -1.86 15.13 3.33
N CYS A 360 -1.79 15.67 2.12
CA CYS A 360 -1.84 17.10 1.84
C CYS A 360 -2.69 17.37 0.59
N GLN A 361 -3.25 18.59 0.48
CA GLN A 361 -4.17 18.95 -0.59
C GLN A 361 -3.44 19.36 -1.88
N PHE A 362 -2.30 20.04 -1.75
CA PHE A 362 -1.53 20.52 -2.89
C PHE A 362 -0.05 20.72 -2.55
N VAL A 363 0.78 20.85 -3.59
CA VAL A 363 2.19 21.28 -3.51
C VAL A 363 2.42 22.42 -4.49
N ASN A 364 3.12 23.46 -4.04
CA ASN A 364 3.51 24.59 -4.87
C ASN A 364 4.96 24.42 -5.32
N ILE A 365 5.21 24.54 -6.61
CA ILE A 365 6.54 24.39 -7.21
C ILE A 365 6.83 25.64 -8.03
N ASP A 366 7.89 26.35 -7.64
CA ASP A 366 8.44 27.45 -8.43
C ASP A 366 9.20 26.87 -9.61
N PHE A 367 8.85 27.33 -10.81
CA PHE A 367 9.41 26.88 -12.07
C PHE A 367 9.84 28.10 -12.91
N PRO A 368 10.99 28.73 -12.59
CA PRO A 368 11.50 29.85 -13.36
C PRO A 368 11.96 29.39 -14.74
N VAL A 369 11.57 30.14 -15.78
CA VAL A 369 11.93 29.87 -17.17
C VAL A 369 12.73 31.03 -17.74
N ASN A 370 14.00 30.75 -18.08
CA ASN A 370 14.78 31.59 -18.97
C ASN A 370 14.70 30.99 -20.39
N PHE A 371 14.24 31.77 -21.38
CA PHE A 371 14.14 31.29 -22.77
C PHE A 371 15.48 31.39 -23.54
N GLU A 372 16.41 32.19 -23.03
CA GLU A 372 17.73 32.44 -23.63
C GLU A 372 18.79 31.48 -23.09
N GLU A 373 18.65 31.06 -21.82
CA GLU A 373 19.57 30.13 -21.16
C GLU A 373 18.89 28.79 -20.89
N SER A 374 19.63 27.69 -20.99
CA SER A 374 19.16 26.40 -20.47
C SER A 374 19.40 26.33 -18.97
N SER A 375 18.38 25.92 -18.20
CA SER A 375 18.53 25.53 -16.79
C SER A 375 19.69 24.54 -16.62
N GLY A 376 20.45 24.62 -15.53
CA GLY A 376 21.55 23.68 -15.27
C GLY A 376 21.07 22.22 -15.22
N CYS A 377 21.91 21.29 -15.69
CA CYS A 377 21.65 19.86 -15.56
C CYS A 377 21.84 19.44 -14.09
N VAL A 378 20.87 18.71 -13.54
CA VAL A 378 20.94 18.16 -12.19
C VAL A 378 20.75 16.66 -12.30
N ASN A 379 21.70 15.87 -11.83
CA ASN A 379 21.54 14.43 -11.74
C ASN A 379 21.98 14.02 -10.33
N LEU A 380 21.00 13.93 -9.43
CA LEU A 380 21.26 13.50 -8.07
C LEU A 380 21.05 11.99 -7.96
N ASP A 381 21.78 11.39 -7.03
CA ASP A 381 21.52 10.04 -6.58
C ASP A 381 20.10 9.95 -6.01
N LYS A 382 19.22 9.29 -6.78
CA LYS A 382 17.79 9.16 -6.47
C LYS A 382 17.56 8.60 -5.07
N ASP A 383 18.32 7.59 -4.67
CA ASP A 383 18.11 6.90 -3.41
C ASP A 383 18.51 7.81 -2.23
N LYS A 384 19.59 8.58 -2.38
CA LYS A 384 19.99 9.58 -1.38
C LYS A 384 18.97 10.71 -1.23
N VAL A 385 18.41 11.21 -2.33
CA VAL A 385 17.38 12.26 -2.30
C VAL A 385 16.11 11.75 -1.62
N ILE A 386 15.67 10.54 -1.99
CA ILE A 386 14.51 9.89 -1.39
C ILE A 386 14.74 9.67 0.11
N GLN A 387 15.92 9.17 0.51
CA GLN A 387 16.22 8.94 1.92
C GLN A 387 16.22 10.25 2.72
N LYS A 388 16.86 11.31 2.20
CA LYS A 388 16.85 12.63 2.84
C LYS A 388 15.43 13.17 3.01
N LEU A 389 14.56 13.02 2.00
CA LEU A 389 13.15 13.40 2.11
C LEU A 389 12.43 12.61 3.21
N LYS A 390 12.67 11.30 3.31
CA LYS A 390 12.09 10.47 4.37
C LYS A 390 12.53 10.95 5.75
N ASP A 391 13.83 11.16 5.97
CA ASP A 391 14.37 11.57 7.28
C ASP A 391 13.78 12.91 7.74
N VAL A 392 13.78 13.89 6.84
CA VAL A 392 13.25 15.25 7.08
C VAL A 392 11.73 15.23 7.29
N THR A 393 11.00 14.32 6.66
CA THR A 393 9.56 14.14 6.91
C THR A 393 9.28 13.44 8.23
N VAL A 394 10.09 12.45 8.62
CA VAL A 394 9.97 11.80 9.93
C VAL A 394 10.26 12.79 11.06
N GLN A 395 11.14 13.76 10.87
CA GLN A 395 11.37 14.81 11.86
C GLN A 395 10.19 15.78 11.95
N ASP A 396 9.77 16.37 10.82
CA ASP A 396 8.82 17.49 10.83
C ASP A 396 7.36 17.07 10.78
N GLN A 397 7.09 15.79 10.51
CA GLN A 397 5.75 15.20 10.52
C GLN A 397 4.75 15.85 9.56
N CYS A 398 5.23 16.35 8.42
CA CYS A 398 4.39 17.01 7.42
C CYS A 398 4.56 16.42 6.00
N CYS A 399 3.43 16.34 5.30
CA CYS A 399 3.35 15.98 3.88
C CYS A 399 3.56 17.22 3.00
N GLY A 400 3.70 17.03 1.69
CA GLY A 400 3.81 18.11 0.70
C GLY A 400 5.23 18.62 0.48
N LYS A 401 6.21 18.08 1.22
CA LYS A 401 7.62 18.29 0.92
C LYS A 401 7.98 17.67 -0.42
N PHE A 402 8.85 18.32 -1.17
CA PHE A 402 9.31 17.82 -2.46
C PHE A 402 10.78 18.10 -2.70
N SER A 403 11.37 17.36 -3.64
CA SER A 403 12.71 17.61 -4.14
C SER A 403 12.80 17.25 -5.63
N VAL A 404 13.73 17.90 -6.34
CA VAL A 404 14.04 17.57 -7.73
C VAL A 404 15.12 16.49 -7.72
N ILE A 405 14.81 15.31 -8.26
CA ILE A 405 15.78 14.20 -8.36
C ILE A 405 16.70 14.43 -9.56
N GLU A 406 16.10 14.78 -10.69
CA GLU A 406 16.80 14.85 -11.97
C GLU A 406 16.26 16.01 -12.80
N ARG A 407 17.15 16.70 -13.51
CA ARG A 407 16.85 17.69 -14.53
C ARG A 407 17.77 17.44 -15.72
N LYS A 408 17.18 16.97 -16.82
CA LYS A 408 17.87 16.65 -18.08
C LYS A 408 17.48 17.65 -19.16
N ASN A 409 18.49 18.22 -19.80
CA ASN A 409 18.32 18.94 -21.07
C ASN A 409 18.59 17.99 -22.23
N VAL A 410 17.71 17.98 -23.24
CA VAL A 410 17.92 17.15 -24.44
C VAL A 410 18.85 17.89 -25.41
N PRO A 411 20.05 17.37 -25.73
CA PRO A 411 20.98 18.05 -26.64
C PRO A 411 20.34 18.33 -28.00
N GLY A 412 20.52 19.55 -28.53
CA GLY A 412 19.95 19.97 -29.81
C GLY A 412 18.44 20.24 -29.81
N GLN A 413 17.74 20.00 -28.70
CA GLN A 413 16.34 20.38 -28.50
C GLN A 413 16.25 21.35 -27.33
N LYS A 414 15.43 22.39 -27.45
CA LYS A 414 15.12 23.23 -26.27
C LYS A 414 14.04 22.57 -25.41
N LYS A 415 14.36 21.37 -24.91
CA LYS A 415 13.50 20.51 -24.10
C LYS A 415 14.19 20.18 -22.78
N GLU A 416 13.52 20.50 -21.69
CA GLU A 416 13.91 20.18 -20.32
C GLU A 416 12.94 19.15 -19.74
N LEU A 417 13.48 18.11 -19.09
CA LEU A 417 12.74 17.13 -18.32
C LEU A 417 13.21 17.21 -16.87
N SER A 418 12.31 17.56 -15.96
CA SER A 418 12.56 17.59 -14.51
C SER A 418 11.73 16.50 -13.80
N THR A 419 12.36 15.68 -12.97
CA THR A 419 11.73 14.64 -12.14
C THR A 419 11.60 15.11 -10.70
N TYR A 420 10.36 15.16 -10.22
CA TYR A 420 10.02 15.60 -8.86
C TYR A 420 9.65 14.40 -8.00
N ALA A 421 10.13 14.39 -6.76
CA ALA A 421 9.69 13.52 -5.68
C ALA A 421 8.85 14.30 -4.70
N VAL A 422 7.65 13.81 -4.36
CA VAL A 422 6.74 14.46 -3.41
C VAL A 422 6.36 13.48 -2.32
N VAL A 423 6.48 13.93 -1.06
CA VAL A 423 5.96 13.22 0.11
C VAL A 423 4.45 13.39 0.15
N THR A 424 3.71 12.33 -0.16
CA THR A 424 2.24 12.39 -0.22
C THR A 424 1.56 11.88 1.04
N ASN A 425 2.18 10.97 1.80
CA ASN A 425 1.66 10.51 3.10
C ASN A 425 2.79 10.13 4.05
N ILE A 426 2.48 10.19 5.34
CA ILE A 426 3.22 9.57 6.43
C ILE A 426 2.24 8.72 7.26
N VAL A 427 2.67 7.52 7.66
CA VAL A 427 1.93 6.65 8.58
C VAL A 427 2.83 6.34 9.76
N LYS A 428 2.30 6.55 10.96
CA LYS A 428 2.92 6.09 12.21
C LYS A 428 2.20 4.87 12.71
N TYR A 429 2.96 3.94 13.26
CA TYR A 429 2.45 2.77 13.94
C TYR A 429 2.61 3.05 15.44
N GLY A 430 1.49 3.29 16.13
CA GLY A 430 1.50 3.53 17.57
C GLY A 430 1.88 2.25 18.32
N ALA A 431 2.38 2.41 19.55
CA ALA A 431 2.38 1.31 20.50
C ALA A 431 0.92 0.86 20.69
N ILE A 432 0.60 -0.37 20.27
CA ILE A 432 -0.73 -0.93 20.51
C ILE A 432 -0.90 -0.99 22.04
N ALA A 433 -2.08 -0.59 22.53
CA ALA A 433 -2.34 -0.53 23.97
C ALA A 433 -1.89 -1.84 24.65
N PRO A 434 -1.20 -1.76 25.82
CA PRO A 434 -0.73 -2.94 26.52
C PRO A 434 -1.89 -3.92 26.72
N ILE A 435 -1.65 -5.20 26.44
CA ILE A 435 -2.61 -6.26 26.76
C ILE A 435 -2.91 -6.13 28.25
N ALA A 436 -4.16 -5.80 28.60
CA ALA A 436 -4.54 -5.48 29.97
C ALA A 436 -4.07 -6.59 30.92
N LYS A 437 -3.10 -6.28 31.78
CA LYS A 437 -2.64 -7.18 32.84
C LYS A 437 -3.77 -7.31 33.85
N LEU A 438 -4.66 -8.28 33.66
CA LEU A 438 -5.56 -8.72 34.72
C LEU A 438 -4.70 -9.37 35.80
N SER A 439 -4.40 -8.60 36.85
CA SER A 439 -3.91 -9.13 38.11
C SER A 439 -4.86 -10.21 38.58
N VAL A 440 -4.37 -11.44 38.73
CA VAL A 440 -5.11 -12.54 39.35
C VAL A 440 -5.33 -12.15 40.82
N VAL A 441 -6.48 -11.55 41.11
CA VAL A 441 -6.97 -11.43 42.48
C VAL A 441 -7.57 -12.78 42.82
N ASN A 442 -6.81 -13.59 43.58
CA ASN A 442 -7.34 -14.76 44.26
C ASN A 442 -8.35 -14.30 45.31
N THR A 443 -9.64 -14.27 44.95
CA THR A 443 -10.72 -14.19 45.93
C THR A 443 -11.49 -15.51 45.92
N VAL A 444 -11.15 -16.34 46.90
CA VAL A 444 -11.99 -17.45 47.37
C VAL A 444 -13.29 -16.84 47.90
N ALA A 445 -14.34 -16.83 47.10
CA ALA A 445 -15.67 -16.40 47.55
C ALA A 445 -16.52 -17.62 47.90
N LYS A 446 -16.69 -17.83 49.21
CA LYS A 446 -17.70 -18.72 49.80
C LYS A 446 -19.09 -18.38 49.25
N ARG A 447 -19.84 -19.41 48.85
CA ARG A 447 -21.29 -19.33 48.59
C ARG A 447 -22.04 -18.94 49.86
N SER A 448 -22.80 -17.86 49.81
CA SER A 448 -23.99 -17.66 50.64
C SER A 448 -25.17 -17.31 49.74
N LYS A 449 -26.23 -18.12 49.85
CA LYS A 449 -27.53 -17.89 49.22
C LYS A 449 -28.23 -16.77 49.96
N GLU A 450 -28.78 -15.80 49.24
CA GLU A 450 -29.95 -15.06 49.72
C GLU A 450 -30.81 -14.65 48.52
N LYS A 451 -32.07 -15.06 48.58
CA LYS A 451 -33.16 -14.67 47.68
C LYS A 451 -33.64 -13.29 48.11
N VAL A 452 -33.91 -12.39 47.16
CA VAL A 452 -34.81 -11.26 47.40
C VAL A 452 -35.73 -11.09 46.19
N ASP A 453 -37.03 -11.17 46.50
CA ASP A 453 -38.19 -10.97 45.63
C ASP A 453 -38.26 -9.54 45.10
N ILE A 454 -38.74 -9.39 43.86
CA ILE A 454 -39.09 -8.09 43.26
C ILE A 454 -40.62 -7.97 43.31
N ARG A 455 -41.12 -6.99 44.07
CA ARG A 455 -42.48 -6.45 43.94
C ARG A 455 -42.42 -4.93 43.80
N SER A 456 -43.42 -4.46 43.07
CA SER A 456 -43.70 -3.14 42.53
C SER A 456 -44.07 -2.08 43.56
N ASP A 457 -43.79 -0.81 43.25
CA ASP A 457 -44.77 0.30 43.11
C ASP A 457 -44.15 1.69 43.39
N ASP A 458 -44.42 2.60 42.46
CA ASP A 458 -44.70 4.04 42.56
C ASP A 458 -44.00 4.96 43.59
N CYS A 459 -43.39 6.06 43.09
CA CYS A 459 -43.93 7.41 43.32
C CYS A 459 -43.13 8.57 42.68
N LEU A 460 -43.89 9.49 42.06
CA LEU A 460 -43.80 10.97 42.04
C LEU A 460 -42.63 11.64 41.28
N MET A 461 -42.86 12.25 40.11
CA MET A 461 -43.47 13.57 39.84
C MET A 461 -42.76 14.78 40.47
N ALA A 462 -42.05 15.54 39.64
CA ALA A 462 -41.96 17.01 39.75
C ALA A 462 -41.64 17.60 38.35
N SER A 463 -42.66 18.21 37.77
CA SER A 463 -42.66 19.04 36.57
C SER A 463 -42.20 20.46 36.86
N CYS A 464 -41.44 21.08 35.96
CA CYS A 464 -41.49 22.52 35.71
C CYS A 464 -41.47 22.76 34.20
N GLU A 465 -42.51 23.47 33.75
CA GLU A 465 -42.81 23.88 32.39
C GLU A 465 -41.91 25.06 31.95
N GLY A 466 -41.78 25.20 30.63
CA GLY A 466 -41.20 26.36 29.96
C GLY A 466 -41.49 26.29 28.47
N GLU A 467 -42.62 26.87 28.08
CA GLU A 467 -43.16 26.94 26.72
C GLU A 467 -42.19 27.58 25.71
N GLY A 468 -42.21 27.07 24.48
CA GLY A 468 -41.47 27.63 23.34
C GLY A 468 -42.04 27.13 22.02
N THR A 469 -42.97 27.91 21.49
CA THR A 469 -43.84 27.65 20.35
C THR A 469 -43.11 27.55 19.01
N MET A 470 -43.70 26.73 18.13
CA MET A 470 -43.95 26.99 16.70
C MET A 470 -43.06 26.38 15.59
N LYS A 471 -43.81 25.73 14.67
CA LYS A 471 -43.63 25.55 13.22
C LYS A 471 -42.89 24.32 12.71
N LYS A 472 -43.70 23.27 12.51
CA LYS A 472 -43.66 22.42 11.31
C LYS A 472 -43.83 23.27 10.05
N LEU A 473 -42.95 23.08 9.08
CA LEU A 473 -43.23 23.31 7.67
C LEU A 473 -42.46 22.27 6.85
N ARG A 474 -43.20 21.61 5.97
CA ARG A 474 -42.81 20.45 5.16
C ARG A 474 -42.71 20.93 3.72
N VAL A 475 -41.55 20.78 3.09
CA VAL A 475 -41.30 20.82 1.63
C VAL A 475 -39.98 20.05 1.48
N GLN A 476 -39.80 18.97 0.72
CA GLN A 476 -40.40 18.48 -0.51
C GLN A 476 -40.37 16.94 -0.50
#